data_AF-A0A7U4LZG6-F1
#
_entry.id   AF-A0A7U4LZG6-F1
#
_cell.length_a   1.000
_cell.length_b   1.000
_cell.length_c   1.000
_cell.angle_alpha   90.00
_cell.angle_beta   90.00
_cell.angle_gamma   90.00
#
_symmetry.space_group_name_H-M   'P 1'
#
loop_
_entity.id
_entity.type
_entity.pdbx_description
1 polymer ?
#
loop_
_entity_poly.entity_id
_entity_poly.type
_entity_poly.pdbx_seq_one_letter_code
_entity_poly.pdbx_strand_id
1 'polypeptide(L)'
;MGTMEIGIIAALVLIVFYLLTVNSKLKKEKKVLQEILEVKDTTIQNLQASRVAVKDVIENLSAHDEVMALLAEGKSREEIADELGIPISKIELIIKFDKIKKDHAV
;
A
#
# COMPACT_ATOMS: atom_id res chain seq x y z
N MET A 1 -14.04 13.33 -63.98
CA MET A 1 -13.15 12.51 -63.14
C MET A 1 -12.70 11.32 -63.97
N GLY A 2 -11.40 11.21 -64.24
CA GLY A 2 -10.80 10.04 -64.87
C GLY A 2 -10.78 8.85 -63.90
N THR A 3 -10.81 7.64 -64.44
CA THR A 3 -10.75 6.38 -63.67
C THR A 3 -9.53 6.29 -62.74
N MET A 4 -8.44 6.97 -63.09
CA MET A 4 -7.21 7.04 -62.31
C MET A 4 -7.38 7.86 -61.01
N GLU A 5 -8.14 8.95 -61.05
CA GLU A 5 -8.40 9.80 -59.87
C GLU A 5 -9.28 9.08 -58.85
N ILE A 6 -10.28 8.33 -59.32
CA ILE A 6 -11.16 7.51 -58.49
C ILE A 6 -10.37 6.40 -57.80
N GLY A 7 -9.42 5.77 -58.51
CA GLY A 7 -8.55 4.73 -57.94
C GLY A 7 -7.66 5.26 -56.82
N ILE A 8 -7.08 6.44 -56.99
CA ILE A 8 -6.23 7.07 -55.95
C ILE A 8 -7.06 7.44 -54.72
N ILE A 9 -8.25 8.00 -54.91
CA ILE A 9 -9.15 8.34 -53.80
C ILE A 9 -9.56 7.07 -53.03
N ALA A 10 -9.92 5.99 -53.73
CA ALA A 10 -10.26 4.73 -53.09
C ALA A 10 -9.09 4.15 -52.27
N ALA A 11 -7.87 4.21 -52.80
CA ALA A 11 -6.68 3.76 -52.08
C ALA A 11 -6.42 4.60 -50.81
N LEU A 12 -6.57 5.93 -50.90
CA LEU A 12 -6.42 6.82 -49.74
C LEU A 12 -7.46 6.52 -48.66
N VAL A 13 -8.71 6.28 -49.04
CA VAL A 13 -9.78 5.92 -48.09
C VAL A 13 -9.45 4.61 -47.36
N LEU A 14 -8.94 3.60 -48.06
CA LEU A 14 -8.54 2.33 -47.44
C LEU A 14 -7.37 2.51 -46.46
N ILE A 15 -6.38 3.33 -46.81
CA ILE A 15 -5.24 3.62 -45.93
C ILE A 15 -5.72 4.33 -44.65
N VAL A 16 -6.56 5.36 -44.79
CA VAL A 16 -7.13 6.08 -43.64
C VAL A 16 -7.97 5.15 -42.78
N PHE A 17 -8.79 4.30 -43.38
CA PHE A 17 -9.60 3.32 -42.64
C PHE A 17 -8.75 2.32 -41.87
N TYR A 18 -7.67 1.82 -42.49
CA TYR A 18 -6.71 0.95 -41.83
C TYR A 18 -6.05 1.63 -40.63
N LEU A 19 -5.55 2.86 -40.82
CA LEU A 19 -4.92 3.65 -39.75
C LEU A 19 -5.89 3.92 -38.60
N LEU A 20 -7.15 4.27 -38.88
CA LEU A 20 -8.19 4.46 -37.84
C LEU A 20 -8.43 3.20 -37.01
N THR A 21 -8.43 2.03 -37.67
CA THR A 21 -8.67 0.75 -37.02
C THR A 21 -7.51 0.38 -36.08
N VAL A 22 -6.27 0.54 -36.55
CA VAL A 22 -5.06 0.27 -35.74
C VAL A 22 -4.94 1.26 -34.58
N ASN A 23 -5.18 2.55 -34.84
CA ASN A 23 -5.11 3.58 -33.80
C ASN A 23 -6.17 3.37 -32.70
N SER A 24 -7.36 2.90 -33.09
CA SER A 24 -8.41 2.53 -32.13
C SER A 24 -8.02 1.34 -31.24
N LYS A 25 -7.29 0.35 -31.79
CA LYS A 25 -6.76 -0.79 -31.01
C LYS A 25 -5.67 -0.33 -30.04
N LEU A 26 -4.70 0.44 -30.53
CA LEU A 26 -3.62 1.02 -29.71
C LEU A 26 -4.17 1.87 -28.54
N LYS A 27 -5.25 2.64 -28.77
CA LYS A 27 -5.89 3.43 -27.72
C LYS A 27 -6.52 2.55 -26.63
N LYS A 28 -7.10 1.40 -27.00
CA LYS A 28 -7.66 0.44 -26.04
C LYS A 28 -6.55 -0.24 -25.22
N GLU A 29 -5.51 -0.73 -25.89
CA GLU A 29 -4.37 -1.37 -25.22
C GLU A 29 -3.66 -0.42 -24.25
N LYS A 30 -3.48 0.84 -24.65
CA LYS A 30 -2.93 1.88 -23.77
C LYS A 30 -3.78 2.07 -22.50
N LYS A 31 -5.11 2.09 -22.64
CA LYS A 31 -6.03 2.24 -21.49
C LYS A 31 -5.90 1.05 -20.53
N VAL A 32 -5.88 -0.17 -21.05
CA VAL A 32 -5.70 -1.39 -20.25
C VAL A 32 -4.35 -1.37 -19.52
N LEU A 33 -3.28 -0.98 -20.20
CA LEU A 33 -1.96 -0.88 -19.58
C LEU A 33 -1.92 0.16 -18.45
N GLN A 34 -2.63 1.27 -18.63
CA GLN A 34 -2.75 2.33 -17.62
C GLN A 34 -3.54 1.86 -16.40
N GLU A 35 -4.65 1.15 -16.59
CA GLU A 35 -5.42 0.53 -15.51
C GLU A 35 -4.57 -0.50 -14.73
N ILE A 36 -3.77 -1.32 -15.43
CA ILE A 36 -2.86 -2.29 -14.78
C ILE A 36 -1.79 -1.57 -13.95
N LEU A 37 -1.23 -0.46 -14.45
CA LEU A 37 -0.24 0.33 -13.72
C LEU A 37 -0.86 0.96 -12.47
N GLU A 38 -2.06 1.52 -12.56
CA GLU A 38 -2.77 2.09 -11.41
C GLU A 38 -3.06 1.05 -10.32
N VAL A 39 -3.50 -0.15 -10.70
CA VAL A 39 -3.72 -1.26 -9.75
C VAL A 39 -2.41 -1.71 -9.11
N LYS A 40 -1.32 -1.76 -9.89
CA LYS A 40 0.02 -2.09 -9.36
C LYS A 40 0.50 -1.04 -8.36
N ASP A 41 0.42 0.24 -8.70
CA ASP A 41 0.86 1.32 -7.83
C ASP A 41 0.04 1.35 -6.54
N THR A 42 -1.28 1.17 -6.65
CA THR A 42 -2.17 1.07 -5.48
C THR A 42 -1.80 -0.14 -4.59
N THR A 43 -1.50 -1.29 -5.21
CA THR A 43 -1.11 -2.49 -4.47
C THR A 43 0.25 -2.33 -3.79
N ILE A 44 1.21 -1.69 -4.44
CA ILE A 44 2.52 -1.38 -3.88
C ILE A 44 2.39 -0.41 -2.71
N GLN A 45 1.61 0.66 -2.86
CA GLN A 45 1.35 1.61 -1.78
C GLN A 45 0.67 0.94 -0.58
N ASN A 46 -0.33 0.08 -0.83
CA ASN A 46 -1.00 -0.68 0.23
C ASN A 46 -0.05 -1.66 0.92
N LEU A 47 0.83 -2.35 0.19
CA LEU A 47 1.83 -3.24 0.78
C LEU A 47 2.90 -2.47 1.57
N GLN A 48 3.31 -1.29 1.09
CA GLN A 48 4.22 -0.41 1.82
C GLN A 48 3.57 0.10 3.11
N ALA A 49 2.34 0.58 3.06
CA ALA A 49 1.58 1.01 4.24
C ALA A 49 1.37 -0.15 5.22
N SER A 50 1.04 -1.34 4.73
CA SER A 50 0.91 -2.55 5.54
C SER A 50 2.24 -2.95 6.20
N ARG A 51 3.37 -2.89 5.47
CA ARG A 51 4.70 -3.18 6.04
C ARG A 51 5.12 -2.16 7.09
N VAL A 52 4.85 -0.88 6.88
CA VAL A 52 5.12 0.17 7.87
C VAL A 52 4.29 -0.07 9.12
N ALA A 53 2.98 -0.33 8.97
CA ALA A 53 2.12 -0.66 10.11
C ALA A 53 2.57 -1.92 10.86
N VAL A 54 3.00 -2.97 10.16
CA VAL A 54 3.52 -4.20 10.79
C VAL A 54 4.85 -3.93 11.50
N LYS A 55 5.74 -3.12 10.92
CA LYS A 55 7.01 -2.76 11.56
C LYS A 55 6.76 -1.95 12.83
N ASP A 56 5.88 -0.96 12.79
CA ASP A 56 5.52 -0.15 13.96
C ASP A 56 4.87 -1.00 15.05
N VAL A 57 4.04 -1.99 14.68
CA VAL A 57 3.45 -2.95 15.63
C VAL A 57 4.52 -3.85 16.25
N ILE A 58 5.48 -4.37 15.47
CA ILE A 58 6.57 -5.22 15.98
C ILE A 58 7.50 -4.41 16.90
N GLU A 59 7.89 -3.20 16.51
CA GLU A 59 8.71 -2.31 17.35
C GLU A 59 7.97 -1.86 18.62
N ASN A 60 6.64 -1.80 18.60
CA ASN A 60 5.83 -1.51 19.78
C ASN A 60 5.62 -2.73 20.68
N LEU A 61 5.57 -3.93 20.12
CA LEU A 61 5.41 -5.18 20.87
C LEU A 61 6.73 -5.76 21.36
N SER A 62 7.87 -5.43 20.77
CA SER A 62 9.17 -5.99 21.18
C SER A 62 9.53 -5.68 22.63
N ALA A 63 9.07 -4.54 23.15
CA ALA A 63 9.28 -4.14 24.55
C ALA A 63 8.16 -4.64 25.50
N HIS A 64 7.15 -5.37 25.00
CA HIS A 64 5.98 -5.77 25.79
C HIS A 64 6.38 -6.68 26.97
N ASP A 65 7.13 -7.73 26.71
CA ASP A 65 7.51 -8.70 27.75
C ASP A 65 8.44 -8.08 28.80
N GLU A 66 9.38 -7.23 28.36
CA GLU A 66 10.29 -6.49 29.25
C GLU A 66 9.55 -5.48 30.12
N VAL A 67 8.63 -4.69 29.54
CA VAL A 67 7.81 -3.74 30.31
C VAL A 67 6.96 -4.47 31.34
N MET A 68 6.33 -5.60 30.98
CA MET A 68 5.50 -6.37 31.91
C MET A 68 6.33 -7.04 33.02
N ALA A 69 7.56 -7.48 32.73
CA ALA A 69 8.49 -8.03 33.72
C ALA A 69 8.90 -6.96 34.73
N LEU A 70 9.36 -5.79 34.27
CA LEU A 70 9.76 -4.69 35.15
C LEU A 70 8.60 -4.12 35.97
N LEU A 71 7.38 -4.13 35.41
CA LEU A 71 6.17 -3.77 36.14
C LEU A 71 5.84 -4.79 37.25
N ALA A 72 6.08 -6.09 37.00
CA ALA A 72 5.90 -7.15 38.00
C ALA A 72 6.95 -7.10 39.12
N GLU A 73 8.14 -6.58 38.83
CA GLU A 73 9.19 -6.27 39.82
C GLU A 73 8.85 -5.05 40.69
N GLY A 74 7.78 -4.32 40.37
CA GLY A 74 7.31 -3.17 41.13
C GLY A 74 7.97 -1.84 40.76
N LYS A 75 8.70 -1.77 39.65
CA LYS A 75 9.29 -0.51 39.16
C LYS A 75 8.21 0.47 38.70
N SER A 76 8.46 1.76 38.91
CA SER A 76 7.61 2.85 38.43
C SER A 76 7.71 2.99 36.91
N ARG A 77 6.73 3.66 36.29
CA ARG A 77 6.68 3.81 34.83
C ARG A 77 7.84 4.68 34.32
N GLU A 78 8.25 5.62 35.14
CA GLU A 78 9.37 6.53 34.91
C GLU A 78 10.69 5.75 34.89
N GLU A 79 10.91 4.86 35.87
CA GLU A 79 12.10 4.00 35.92
C GLU A 79 12.18 3.05 34.72
N ILE A 80 11.03 2.48 34.30
CA ILE A 80 10.95 1.60 33.13
C ILE A 80 11.26 2.38 31.83
N ALA A 81 10.79 3.63 31.74
CA ALA A 81 11.04 4.50 30.59
C ALA A 81 12.53 4.82 30.44
N ASP A 82 13.18 5.13 31.56
CA ASP A 82 14.61 5.43 31.61
C ASP A 82 15.47 4.19 31.33
N GLU A 83 15.07 3.02 31.84
CA GLU A 83 15.82 1.76 31.68
C GLU A 83 15.72 1.16 30.28
N LEU A 84 14.53 1.21 29.67
CA LEU A 84 14.29 0.67 28.33
C LEU A 84 14.49 1.72 27.22
N GLY A 85 14.74 2.98 27.58
CA GLY A 85 14.90 4.08 26.62
C GLY A 85 13.67 4.34 25.76
N ILE A 86 12.47 4.03 26.28
CA ILE A 86 11.20 4.17 25.58
C ILE A 86 10.32 5.25 26.24
N PRO A 87 9.47 5.96 25.46
CA PRO A 87 8.57 6.96 26.03
C PRO A 87 7.57 6.36 27.03
N ILE A 88 7.27 7.09 28.11
CA ILE A 88 6.23 6.72 29.09
C ILE A 88 4.88 6.43 28.42
N SER A 89 4.54 7.19 27.37
CA SER A 89 3.31 6.97 26.58
C SER A 89 3.25 5.59 25.93
N LYS A 90 4.40 5.04 25.53
CA LYS A 90 4.51 3.68 24.96
C LYS A 90 4.29 2.62 26.04
N ILE A 91 4.84 2.82 27.24
CA ILE A 91 4.64 1.94 28.39
C ILE A 91 3.16 1.89 28.80
N GLU A 92 2.49 3.05 28.86
CA GLU A 92 1.05 3.09 29.14
C GLU A 92 0.23 2.32 28.10
N LEU A 93 0.59 2.44 26.83
CA LEU A 93 -0.09 1.75 25.74
C LEU A 93 0.05 0.24 25.89
N ILE A 94 1.28 -0.23 26.18
CA ILE A 94 1.59 -1.64 26.43
C ILE A 94 0.76 -2.20 27.60
N ILE A 95 0.69 -1.49 28.72
CA ILE A 95 -0.11 -1.88 29.90
C ILE A 95 -1.60 -1.95 29.54
N LYS A 96 -2.12 -0.95 28.79
CA LYS A 96 -3.52 -0.94 28.35
C LYS A 96 -3.83 -2.12 27.42
N PHE A 97 -2.93 -2.44 26.49
CA PHE A 97 -3.07 -3.59 25.58
C PHE A 97 -3.08 -4.92 26.34
N ASP A 98 -2.19 -5.11 27.32
CA ASP A 98 -2.18 -6.32 28.17
C ASP A 98 -3.50 -6.49 28.93
N LYS A 99 -4.02 -5.39 29.49
CA LYS A 99 -5.30 -5.39 30.20
C LYS A 99 -6.46 -5.79 29.30
N ILE A 100 -6.55 -5.21 28.10
CA ILE A 100 -7.57 -5.57 27.11
C ILE A 100 -7.45 -7.04 26.69
N LYS A 101 -6.23 -7.54 26.49
CA LYS A 101 -5.98 -8.94 26.15
C LYS A 101 -6.47 -9.89 27.24
N LYS A 102 -6.27 -9.55 28.52
CA LYS A 102 -6.80 -10.30 29.66
C LYS A 102 -8.32 -10.21 29.77
N ASP A 103 -8.89 -9.04 29.51
CA ASP A 103 -10.35 -8.81 29.57
C ASP A 103 -11.11 -9.51 28.43
N HIS A 104 -10.46 -9.73 27.27
CA HIS A 104 -11.03 -10.46 26.12
C HIS A 104 -10.63 -11.94 26.04
N ALA A 105 -9.85 -12.45 27.00
CA ALA A 105 -9.49 -13.86 27.11
C ALA A 105 -10.50 -14.69 27.93
N VAL A 106 -11.70 -14.15 28.17
CA VAL A 106 -12.82 -14.81 28.88
C VAL A 106 -13.88 -15.28 27.89
#